data_AF-A0A0A9GFN3-F1
#
_entry.id   AF-A0A0A9GFN3-F1
#
_cell.length_a   1.000
_cell.length_b   1.000
_cell.length_c   1.000
_cell.angle_alpha   90.00
_cell.angle_beta   90.00
_cell.angle_gamma   90.00
#
_symmetry.space_group_name_H-M   'P 1'
#
loop_
_entity.id
_entity.type
_entity.pdbx_description
1 polymer ?
#
loop_
_entity_poly.entity_id
_entity_poly.type
_entity_poly.pdbx_seq_one_letter_code
_entity_poly.pdbx_strand_id
1 'polypeptide(L)'
;MFITVDGFNKTGIPNTLWELVEPYSRIDSAKGVALLAVVILILSNVASNVPTVLLLGTRVAASAAAISHDSERKAWLILAWVSTVAGNLTLLGSAANLIVCEQARRAQFFGYNLTFWSHLRFGVPSTIVVTAIGLLIVISY
;
A
#
# COMPACT_ATOMS: atom_id res chain seq x y z
N MET A 1 -0.82 -7.89 -16.03
CA MET A 1 -0.28 -7.41 -14.74
C MET A 1 1.09 -8.02 -14.45
N PHE A 2 1.25 -9.34 -14.28
CA PHE A 2 2.56 -9.96 -14.00
C PHE A 2 3.64 -9.67 -15.07
N ILE A 3 3.31 -9.77 -16.36
CA ILE A 3 4.22 -9.43 -17.46
C ILE A 3 4.60 -7.94 -17.44
N THR A 4 3.67 -7.07 -17.08
CA THR A 4 3.88 -5.61 -16.99
C THR A 4 4.79 -5.26 -15.80
N VAL A 5 4.60 -5.94 -14.66
CA VAL A 5 5.44 -5.81 -13.47
C VAL A 5 6.86 -6.32 -13.74
N ASP A 6 6.98 -7.47 -14.40
CA ASP A 6 8.26 -8.02 -14.83
C ASP A 6 8.98 -7.09 -15.83
N GLY A 7 8.25 -6.57 -16.82
CA GLY A 7 8.76 -5.57 -17.76
C GLY A 7 9.21 -4.29 -17.07
N PHE A 8 8.44 -3.79 -16.10
CA PHE A 8 8.80 -2.60 -15.32
C PHE A 8 10.03 -2.85 -14.44
N ASN A 9 10.14 -4.01 -13.80
CA ASN A 9 11.34 -4.43 -13.07
C ASN A 9 12.59 -4.43 -13.96
N LYS A 10 12.46 -4.87 -15.22
CA LYS A 10 13.57 -4.86 -16.20
C LYS A 10 14.03 -3.47 -16.63
N THR A 11 13.22 -2.43 -16.42
CA THR A 11 13.63 -1.04 -16.76
C THR A 11 14.68 -0.46 -15.80
N GLY A 12 14.88 -1.07 -14.63
CA GLY A 12 15.76 -0.53 -13.59
C GLY A 12 15.15 0.62 -12.78
N ILE A 13 14.06 1.25 -13.25
CA ILE A 13 13.39 2.36 -12.55
C ILE A 13 13.01 2.00 -11.10
N PRO A 14 12.41 0.82 -10.81
CA PRO A 14 12.11 0.43 -9.44
C PRO A 14 13.35 0.35 -8.54
N ASN A 15 14.49 -0.09 -9.10
CA ASN A 15 15.76 -0.15 -8.37
C ASN A 15 16.24 1.25 -8.01
N THR A 16 16.30 2.16 -8.98
CA THR A 16 16.79 3.52 -8.75
C THR A 16 15.89 4.28 -7.76
N LEU A 17 14.58 4.10 -7.85
CA LEU A 17 13.64 4.69 -6.89
C LEU A 17 13.82 4.10 -5.49
N TRP A 18 14.04 2.80 -5.39
CA TRP A 18 14.31 2.16 -4.11
C TRP A 18 15.61 2.64 -3.49
N GLU A 19 16.71 2.70 -4.24
CA GLU A 19 18.01 3.19 -3.75
C GLU A 19 17.93 4.63 -3.22
N LEU A 20 17.08 5.46 -3.80
CA LEU A 20 16.83 6.82 -3.33
C LEU A 20 16.04 6.86 -2.01
N VAL A 21 15.07 5.96 -1.85
CA VAL A 21 14.11 5.95 -0.74
C VAL A 21 14.63 5.17 0.46
N GLU A 22 15.35 4.07 0.22
CA GLU A 22 15.81 3.11 1.22
C GLU A 22 16.52 3.76 2.43
N PRO A 23 17.47 4.70 2.26
CA PRO A 23 18.18 5.29 3.39
C PRO A 23 17.25 5.99 4.39
N TYR A 24 16.10 6.44 3.93
CA TYR A 24 15.11 7.18 4.73
C TYR A 24 13.93 6.32 5.15
N SER A 25 13.75 5.12 4.57
CA SER A 25 12.60 4.25 4.80
C SER A 25 12.94 2.99 5.59
N ARG A 26 14.10 2.94 6.24
CA ARG A 26 14.50 1.83 7.12
C ARG A 26 13.55 1.74 8.31
N ILE A 27 13.22 0.51 8.70
CA ILE A 27 12.21 0.25 9.74
C ILE A 27 12.77 0.28 11.17
N ASP A 28 14.02 0.69 11.33
CA ASP A 28 14.69 0.93 12.63
C ASP A 28 14.23 2.22 13.32
N SER A 29 13.48 3.06 12.61
CA SER A 29 12.93 4.31 13.15
C SER A 29 11.46 4.51 12.78
N ALA A 30 10.70 5.17 13.66
CA ALA A 30 9.30 5.50 13.39
C ALA A 30 9.11 6.36 12.13
N LYS A 31 10.07 7.27 11.86
CA LYS A 31 10.07 8.10 10.65
C LYS A 31 10.23 7.25 9.39
N GLY A 32 11.14 6.27 9.42
CA GLY A 32 11.36 5.41 8.26
C GLY A 32 10.20 4.45 8.00
N VAL A 33 9.57 3.91 9.06
CA VAL A 33 8.32 3.14 8.91
C VAL A 33 7.20 4.02 8.32
N ALA A 34 7.05 5.26 8.78
CA ALA A 34 6.05 6.18 8.24
C ALA A 34 6.30 6.49 6.75
N LEU A 35 7.55 6.75 6.36
CA LEU A 35 7.91 6.99 4.97
C LEU A 35 7.64 5.75 4.10
N LEU A 36 8.07 4.57 4.56
CA LEU A 36 7.80 3.30 3.88
C LEU A 36 6.30 3.10 3.65
N ALA A 37 5.49 3.37 4.68
CA ALA A 37 4.04 3.27 4.57
C ALA A 37 3.45 4.23 3.52
N VAL A 38 3.93 5.47 3.47
CA VAL A 38 3.52 6.45 2.44
C VAL A 38 3.87 5.96 1.04
N VAL A 39 5.08 5.42 0.85
CA VAL A 39 5.52 4.88 -0.44
C VAL A 39 4.63 3.71 -0.88
N ILE A 40 4.33 2.78 0.04
CA ILE A 40 3.44 1.65 -0.24
C ILE A 40 2.02 2.14 -0.56
N LEU A 41 1.48 3.10 0.20
CA LEU A 41 0.15 3.68 -0.02
C LEU A 41 0.02 4.26 -1.44
N ILE A 42 1.01 5.05 -1.86
CA ILE A 42 1.04 5.67 -3.19
C ILE A 42 1.15 4.57 -4.26
N LEU A 43 2.12 3.67 -4.12
CA LEU A 43 2.39 2.65 -5.12
C LEU A 43 1.21 1.68 -5.28
N SER A 44 0.55 1.29 -4.18
CA SER A 44 -0.66 0.46 -4.22
C SER A 44 -1.83 1.13 -4.93
N ASN A 45 -1.96 2.46 -4.89
CA ASN A 45 -3.02 3.17 -5.62
C ASN A 45 -2.69 3.39 -7.11
N VAL A 46 -1.41 3.34 -7.49
CA VAL A 46 -0.96 3.49 -8.89
C VAL A 46 -0.88 2.13 -9.60
N ALA A 47 -0.29 1.13 -8.94
CA ALA A 47 0.01 -0.17 -9.52
C ALA A 47 -0.92 -1.31 -9.05
N SER A 48 -1.73 -1.08 -8.01
CA SER A 48 -2.48 -2.11 -7.24
C SER A 48 -1.62 -2.87 -6.22
N ASN A 49 -2.29 -3.58 -5.31
CA ASN A 49 -1.67 -4.21 -4.14
C ASN A 49 -0.69 -5.32 -4.55
N VAL A 50 -1.13 -6.27 -5.40
CA VAL A 50 -0.31 -7.41 -5.80
C VAL A 50 0.99 -6.96 -6.50
N PRO A 51 0.96 -6.05 -7.50
CA PRO A 51 2.18 -5.50 -8.09
C PRO A 51 3.08 -4.80 -7.10
N THR A 52 2.50 -4.02 -6.18
CA THR A 52 3.27 -3.30 -5.16
C THR A 52 4.06 -4.25 -4.28
N VAL A 53 3.45 -5.36 -3.84
CA VAL A 53 4.14 -6.39 -3.06
C VAL A 53 5.23 -7.07 -3.88
N LEU A 54 5.00 -7.36 -5.16
CA LEU A 54 6.01 -7.96 -6.04
C LEU A 54 7.17 -7.01 -6.37
N LEU A 55 6.91 -5.70 -6.45
CA LEU A 55 7.93 -4.68 -6.72
C LEU A 55 8.78 -4.36 -5.49
N LEU A 56 8.17 -4.25 -4.31
CA LEU A 56 8.85 -3.81 -3.09
C LEU A 56 9.32 -4.95 -2.19
N GLY A 57 8.64 -6.10 -2.19
CA GLY A 57 8.77 -7.13 -1.15
C GLY A 57 10.18 -7.60 -0.89
N THR A 58 10.90 -8.03 -1.93
CA THR A 58 12.27 -8.53 -1.78
C THR A 58 13.25 -7.47 -1.27
N ARG A 59 13.07 -6.21 -1.69
CA ARG A 59 13.94 -5.08 -1.32
C ARG A 59 13.69 -4.62 0.11
N VAL A 60 12.43 -4.46 0.49
CA VAL A 60 12.00 -4.10 1.84
C VAL A 60 12.45 -5.17 2.84
N ALA A 61 12.26 -6.46 2.50
CA ALA A 61 12.70 -7.57 3.34
C ALA A 61 14.23 -7.61 3.48
N ALA A 62 14.98 -7.46 2.38
CA ALA A 62 16.45 -7.46 2.43
C ALA A 62 17.01 -6.30 3.28
N SER A 63 16.46 -5.09 3.12
CA SER A 63 16.85 -3.92 3.91
C SER A 63 16.58 -4.09 5.40
N ALA A 64 15.46 -4.74 5.74
CA ALA A 64 15.09 -5.05 7.12
C ALA A 64 15.89 -6.22 7.71
N ALA A 65 16.21 -7.26 6.92
CA ALA A 65 17.03 -8.38 7.36
C ALA A 65 18.46 -7.95 7.74
N ALA A 66 18.97 -6.87 7.14
CA ALA A 66 20.23 -6.26 7.54
C ALA A 66 20.21 -5.64 8.96
N ILE A 67 19.01 -5.43 9.54
CA ILE A 67 18.83 -4.96 10.92
C ILE A 67 18.70 -6.16 11.86
N SER A 68 17.72 -7.03 11.62
CA SER A 68 17.51 -8.28 12.36
C SER A 68 16.51 -9.21 11.67
N HIS A 69 16.46 -10.49 12.06
CA HIS A 69 15.44 -11.43 11.60
C HIS A 69 14.00 -11.00 12.00
N ASP A 70 13.84 -10.38 13.18
CA ASP A 70 12.54 -9.86 13.61
C ASP A 70 12.09 -8.68 12.74
N SER A 71 13.04 -7.81 12.38
CA SER A 71 12.82 -6.70 11.45
C SER A 71 12.35 -7.19 10.09
N GLU A 72 12.94 -8.25 9.53
CA GLU A 72 12.48 -8.84 8.25
C GLU A 72 11.00 -9.25 8.32
N ARG A 73 10.59 -9.93 9.39
CA ARG A 73 9.19 -10.32 9.62
C ARG A 73 8.29 -9.09 9.71
N LYS A 74 8.70 -8.05 10.45
CA LYS A 74 7.95 -6.79 10.57
C LYS A 74 7.82 -6.07 9.24
N ALA A 75 8.85 -6.08 8.40
CA ALA A 75 8.82 -5.52 7.06
C ALA A 75 7.75 -6.17 6.19
N TRP A 76 7.66 -7.51 6.21
CA TRP A 76 6.61 -8.24 5.51
C TRP A 76 5.21 -7.92 6.05
N LEU A 77 5.06 -7.82 7.37
CA LEU A 77 3.78 -7.45 8.00
C LEU A 77 3.35 -6.02 7.65
N ILE A 78 4.28 -5.05 7.70
CA ILE A 78 4.03 -3.67 7.27
C ILE A 78 3.62 -3.65 5.81
N LEU A 79 4.36 -4.33 4.94
CA LEU A 79 4.06 -4.36 3.51
C LEU A 79 2.68 -4.98 3.24
N ALA A 80 2.37 -6.12 3.85
CA ALA A 80 1.09 -6.79 3.71
C ALA A 80 -0.07 -5.91 4.23
N TRP A 81 0.08 -5.31 5.41
CA TRP A 81 -0.93 -4.44 6.01
C TRP A 81 -1.18 -3.20 5.16
N VAL A 82 -0.13 -2.41 4.93
CA VAL A 82 -0.25 -1.11 4.27
C VAL A 82 -0.74 -1.28 2.83
N SER A 83 -0.19 -2.25 2.09
CA SER A 83 -0.63 -2.48 0.70
C SER A 83 -2.10 -2.90 0.63
N THR A 84 -2.59 -3.67 1.61
CA THR A 84 -4.00 -4.07 1.68
C THR A 84 -4.91 -2.88 1.97
N VAL A 85 -4.59 -2.11 3.02
CA VAL A 85 -5.41 -0.97 3.46
C VAL A 85 -5.40 0.15 2.43
N ALA A 86 -4.31 0.32 1.67
CA ALA A 86 -4.18 1.30 0.60
C ALA A 86 -5.29 1.23 -0.45
N GLY A 87 -5.84 0.03 -0.70
CA GLY A 87 -6.93 -0.15 -1.66
C GLY A 87 -8.23 0.57 -1.29
N ASN A 88 -8.37 1.01 -0.03
CA ASN A 88 -9.53 1.78 0.42
C ASN A 88 -9.38 3.30 0.19
N LEU A 89 -8.17 3.78 -0.09
CA LEU A 89 -7.86 5.21 -0.18
C LEU A 89 -8.68 5.92 -1.25
N THR A 90 -8.73 5.33 -2.44
CA THR A 90 -9.40 5.88 -3.61
C THR A 90 -10.43 4.92 -4.16
N LEU A 91 -11.40 5.43 -4.91
CA LEU A 91 -12.43 4.61 -5.56
C LEU A 91 -11.83 3.56 -6.52
N LEU A 92 -10.69 3.90 -7.15
CA LEU A 92 -9.97 3.02 -8.08
C LEU A 92 -8.94 2.11 -7.38
N GLY A 93 -8.68 2.31 -6.09
CA GLY A 93 -7.67 1.58 -5.34
C GLY A 93 -7.93 0.08 -5.22
N SER A 94 -9.19 -0.35 -5.39
CA SER A 94 -9.53 -1.77 -5.44
C SER A 94 -10.72 -2.06 -6.36
N ALA A 95 -10.74 -3.28 -6.92
CA ALA A 95 -11.89 -3.78 -7.66
C ALA A 95 -13.16 -3.85 -6.77
N ALA A 96 -12.99 -4.11 -5.47
CA ALA A 96 -14.11 -4.16 -4.52
C ALA A 96 -14.84 -2.81 -4.44
N ASN A 97 -14.11 -1.70 -4.40
CA ASN A 97 -14.73 -0.36 -4.39
C ASN A 97 -15.56 -0.12 -5.66
N LEU A 98 -15.07 -0.53 -6.82
CA LEU A 98 -15.80 -0.38 -8.10
C LEU A 98 -17.03 -1.28 -8.17
N ILE A 99 -16.94 -2.51 -7.64
CA ILE A 99 -18.10 -3.40 -7.52
C ILE A 99 -19.16 -2.74 -6.65
N VAL A 100 -18.81 -2.26 -5.46
CA VAL A 100 -19.74 -1.58 -4.54
C VAL A 100 -20.32 -0.32 -5.18
N CYS A 101 -19.51 0.48 -5.86
CA CYS A 101 -19.96 1.67 -6.60
C CYS A 101 -21.02 1.33 -7.65
N GLU A 102 -20.78 0.29 -8.45
CA GLU A 102 -21.73 -0.12 -9.50
C GLU A 102 -22.99 -0.75 -8.91
N GLN A 103 -22.88 -1.51 -7.82
CA GLN A 103 -24.05 -2.04 -7.12
C GLN A 103 -24.89 -0.92 -6.49
N ALA A 104 -24.26 0.06 -5.85
CA ALA A 104 -24.94 1.22 -5.27
C ALA A 104 -25.68 2.04 -6.33
N ARG A 105 -25.10 2.19 -7.53
CA ARG A 105 -25.73 2.86 -8.66
C ARG A 105 -26.96 2.10 -9.20
N ARG A 106 -26.93 0.76 -9.16
CA ARG A 106 -28.00 -0.12 -9.68
C ARG A 106 -29.12 -0.43 -8.68
N ALA A 107 -28.94 -0.08 -7.40
CA ALA A 107 -29.89 -0.41 -6.36
C ALA A 107 -31.27 0.23 -6.62
N GLN A 108 -32.33 -0.59 -6.52
CA GLN A 108 -33.72 -0.16 -6.78
C GLN A 108 -34.24 0.81 -5.71
N PHE A 109 -33.83 0.59 -4.45
CA PHE A 109 -34.15 1.45 -3.32
C PHE A 109 -32.86 2.10 -2.83
N PHE A 110 -32.89 3.43 -2.61
CA PHE A 110 -31.74 4.21 -2.14
C PHE A 110 -30.50 4.14 -3.05
N GLY A 111 -30.70 4.05 -4.37
CA GLY A 111 -29.61 4.11 -5.35
C GLY A 111 -28.75 5.35 -5.16
N TYR A 112 -27.43 5.16 -5.17
CA TYR A 112 -26.46 6.22 -4.90
C TYR A 112 -25.33 6.21 -5.92
N ASN A 113 -25.07 7.36 -6.53
CA ASN A 113 -23.96 7.53 -7.46
C ASN A 113 -22.70 7.95 -6.69
N LEU A 114 -21.89 6.96 -6.31
CA LEU A 114 -20.65 7.18 -5.59
C LEU A 114 -19.58 7.78 -6.53
N THR A 115 -19.34 9.07 -6.41
CA THR A 115 -18.27 9.74 -7.16
C THR A 115 -16.91 9.51 -6.50
N PHE A 116 -15.83 9.68 -7.28
CA PHE A 116 -14.46 9.62 -6.78
C PHE A 116 -14.23 10.51 -5.55
N TRP A 117 -14.72 11.75 -5.59
CA TRP A 117 -14.60 12.71 -4.49
C TRP A 117 -15.46 12.33 -3.27
N SER A 118 -16.64 11.73 -3.49
CA SER A 118 -17.47 11.24 -2.39
C SER A 118 -16.78 10.08 -1.66
N HIS A 119 -16.20 9.14 -2.41
CA HIS A 119 -15.41 8.05 -1.84
C HIS A 119 -14.21 8.58 -1.05
N LEU A 120 -13.44 9.52 -1.61
CA LEU A 120 -12.26 10.09 -0.93
C LEU A 120 -12.55 10.68 0.45
N ARG A 121 -13.73 11.29 0.66
CA ARG A 121 -14.12 11.84 1.97
C ARG A 121 -14.17 10.79 3.07
N PHE A 122 -14.44 9.53 2.71
CA PHE A 122 -14.36 8.39 3.62
C PHE A 122 -13.01 7.66 3.51
N GLY A 123 -12.53 7.44 2.28
CA GLY A 123 -11.33 6.67 1.98
C GLY A 123 -10.07 7.25 2.59
N VAL A 124 -9.86 8.57 2.51
CA VAL A 124 -8.68 9.23 3.09
C VAL A 124 -8.62 9.08 4.61
N PRO A 125 -9.60 9.53 5.40
CA PRO A 125 -9.51 9.44 6.85
C PRO A 125 -9.50 7.99 7.35
N SER A 126 -10.31 7.09 6.75
CA SER A 126 -10.32 5.69 7.15
C SER A 126 -8.98 4.99 6.87
N THR A 127 -8.40 5.19 5.69
CA THR A 127 -7.10 4.60 5.34
C THR A 127 -6.01 5.11 6.29
N ILE A 128 -5.94 6.41 6.55
CA ILE A 128 -4.93 6.98 7.47
C ILE A 128 -5.06 6.38 8.87
N VAL A 129 -6.27 6.33 9.43
CA VAL A 129 -6.51 5.80 10.78
C VAL A 129 -6.19 4.31 10.87
N VAL A 130 -6.67 3.50 9.92
CA VAL A 130 -6.46 2.05 9.93
C VAL A 130 -4.98 1.71 9.66
N THR A 131 -4.31 2.45 8.78
CA THR A 131 -2.86 2.31 8.57
C THR A 131 -2.11 2.64 9.85
N ALA A 132 -2.39 3.77 10.51
CA ALA A 132 -1.71 4.16 11.74
C ALA A 132 -1.87 3.12 12.85
N ILE A 133 -3.10 2.63 13.08
CA ILE A 133 -3.38 1.60 14.09
C ILE A 133 -2.60 0.31 13.78
N GLY A 134 -2.64 -0.17 12.55
CA GLY A 134 -1.92 -1.40 12.20
C GLY A 134 -0.41 -1.27 12.26
N LEU A 135 0.15 -0.11 11.90
CA LEU A 135 1.59 0.14 12.09
C LEU A 135 1.98 0.09 13.57
N LEU A 136 1.18 0.70 14.46
CA LEU A 136 1.43 0.64 15.90
C LEU A 136 1.39 -0.81 16.42
N ILE A 137 0.44 -1.61 15.95
CA ILE A 137 0.33 -3.03 16.33
C ILE A 137 1.56 -3.82 15.83
N VAL A 138 1.94 -3.67 14.56
CA VAL A 138 3.04 -4.43 13.96
C VAL A 138 4.40 -4.07 14.56
N ILE A 139 4.63 -2.79 14.87
CA ILE A 139 5.88 -2.34 15.52
C ILE A 139 5.99 -2.88 16.95
N SER A 140 4.85 -3.03 17.64
CA SER A 140 4.78 -3.48 19.05
C SER A 140 4.79 -5.00 19.21
N TYR A 141 4.59 -5.75 18.12
CA TYR A 141 4.68 -7.22 18.09
C TYR A 141 6.13 -7.69 18.20
#